data_AF-A0A7S0MFM8-F1
#
_entry.id   AF-A0A7S0MFM8-F1
#
_cell.length_a   1.000
_cell.length_b   1.000
_cell.length_c   1.000
_cell.angle_alpha   90.00
_cell.angle_beta   90.00
_cell.angle_gamma   90.00
#
_symmetry.space_group_name_H-M   'P 1'
#
loop_
_entity.id
_entity.type
_entity.pdbx_description
1 polymer ?
#
loop_
_entity_poly.entity_id
_entity_poly.type
_entity_poly.pdbx_seq_one_letter_code
_entity_poly.pdbx_strand_id
1 'polypeptide(L)'
;KISNSKPRSLLHTLAACTSWAAQPLPIDSVIPELLKVLKEHASCVLQAPPGAGKTTRVPLALLANPTVLPHGVSPAMRIIILEPRILATKAAAARMAESL
;
A
#
# COMPACT_ATOMS: atom_id res chain seq x y z
N LYS A 1 -43.75 -14.28 -29.01
CA LYS A 1 -42.99 -14.83 -27.86
C LYS A 1 -41.52 -14.52 -28.07
N ILE A 2 -41.05 -13.39 -27.51
CA ILE A 2 -39.64 -12.98 -27.54
C ILE A 2 -39.17 -13.02 -26.08
N SER A 3 -38.23 -13.91 -25.82
CA SER A 3 -37.65 -14.17 -24.50
C SER A 3 -36.76 -13.00 -24.09
N ASN A 4 -37.22 -12.22 -23.11
CA ASN A 4 -36.49 -11.14 -22.48
C ASN A 4 -35.75 -11.69 -21.25
N SER A 5 -34.53 -12.18 -21.42
CA SER A 5 -33.67 -12.59 -20.30
C SER A 5 -32.85 -11.39 -19.81
N LYS A 6 -33.34 -10.73 -18.74
CA LYS A 6 -32.59 -9.73 -17.97
C LYS A 6 -31.20 -10.25 -17.58
N PRO A 7 -30.14 -9.42 -17.63
CA PRO A 7 -28.81 -9.82 -17.18
C PRO A 7 -28.80 -9.99 -15.66
N ARG A 8 -28.35 -11.16 -15.20
CA ARG A 8 -28.10 -11.47 -13.79
C ARG A 8 -26.94 -10.60 -13.27
N SER A 9 -27.30 -9.62 -12.44
CA SER A 9 -26.52 -8.96 -11.38
C SER A 9 -25.03 -9.37 -11.26
N LEU A 10 -24.14 -8.61 -11.92
CA LEU A 10 -22.69 -8.59 -11.68
C LEU A 10 -22.27 -7.65 -10.53
N LEU A 11 -23.23 -7.02 -9.85
CA LEU A 11 -22.97 -5.94 -8.90
C LEU A 11 -22.71 -6.40 -7.45
N HIS A 12 -22.96 -7.68 -7.10
CA HIS A 12 -22.73 -8.17 -5.74
C HIS A 12 -21.30 -8.63 -5.46
N THR A 13 -20.50 -8.95 -6.47
CA THR A 13 -19.13 -9.49 -6.25
C THR A 13 -18.07 -8.39 -6.09
N LEU A 14 -18.29 -7.20 -6.66
CA LEU A 14 -17.30 -6.10 -6.62
C LEU A 14 -17.31 -5.31 -5.31
N ALA A 15 -18.42 -5.27 -4.58
CA ALA A 15 -18.53 -4.51 -3.33
C ALA A 15 -17.75 -5.14 -2.15
N ALA A 16 -17.49 -6.45 -2.18
CA ALA A 16 -16.71 -7.13 -1.14
C ALA A 16 -15.20 -6.81 -1.25
N CYS A 17 -14.69 -6.59 -2.47
CA CYS A 17 -13.28 -6.38 -2.73
C CYS A 17 -12.75 -5.02 -2.26
N THR A 18 -13.62 -4.01 -2.08
CA THR A 18 -13.20 -2.64 -1.73
C THR A 18 -13.16 -2.37 -0.22
N SER A 19 -13.71 -3.25 0.61
CA SER A 19 -13.92 -2.99 2.05
C SER A 19 -12.67 -3.12 2.93
N TRP A 20 -11.60 -3.77 2.45
CA TRP A 20 -10.43 -4.05 3.29
C TRP A 20 -9.45 -2.86 3.40
N ALA A 21 -9.47 -1.93 2.45
CA ALA A 21 -8.58 -0.77 2.43
C ALA A 21 -8.76 0.16 3.66
N ALA A 22 -9.90 0.06 4.34
CA ALA A 22 -10.27 0.85 5.51
C ALA A 22 -9.90 0.21 6.87
N GLN A 23 -9.38 -1.02 6.91
CA GLN A 23 -9.03 -1.65 8.18
C GLN A 23 -7.71 -1.10 8.73
N PRO A 24 -7.67 -0.64 10.00
CA PRO A 24 -6.46 -0.15 10.64
C PRO A 24 -5.46 -1.30 10.80
N LEU A 25 -4.20 -1.03 10.48
CA LEU A 25 -3.09 -1.96 10.61
C LEU A 25 -2.14 -1.50 11.73
N PRO A 26 -1.44 -2.42 12.43
CA PRO A 26 -0.50 -2.06 13.48
C PRO A 26 0.59 -1.06 13.06
N ILE A 27 0.92 -1.00 11.77
CA ILE A 27 1.92 -0.05 11.26
C ILE A 27 1.41 1.41 11.24
N ASP A 28 0.10 1.63 11.20
CA ASP A 28 -0.45 2.97 10.98
C ASP A 28 -0.08 3.93 12.12
N SER A 29 0.06 3.43 13.35
CA SER A 29 0.45 4.23 14.51
C SER A 29 1.93 4.64 14.51
N VAL A 30 2.81 3.93 13.80
CA VAL A 30 4.26 4.20 13.78
C VAL A 30 4.73 4.97 12.54
N ILE A 31 3.87 5.10 11.51
CA ILE A 31 4.20 5.85 10.28
C ILE A 31 4.62 7.30 10.56
N PRO A 32 3.93 8.09 11.42
CA PRO A 32 4.33 9.47 11.67
C PRO A 32 5.75 9.60 12.25
N GLU A 33 6.11 8.70 13.17
CA GLU A 33 7.44 8.66 13.77
C GLU A 33 8.51 8.24 12.75
N LEU A 34 8.21 7.22 11.94
CA LEU A 34 9.08 6.77 10.85
C LEU A 34 9.41 7.92 9.87
N LEU A 35 8.40 8.69 9.46
CA LEU A 35 8.58 9.82 8.55
C LEU A 35 9.46 10.92 9.16
N LYS A 36 9.32 11.16 10.47
CA LYS A 36 10.17 12.11 11.19
C LYS A 36 11.63 11.64 11.22
N VAL A 37 11.87 10.37 11.56
CA VAL A 37 13.22 9.78 11.58
C VAL A 37 13.87 9.86 10.19
N LEU A 38 13.15 9.52 9.13
CA LEU A 38 13.69 9.56 7.76
C LEU A 38 13.96 10.97 7.23
N LYS A 39 13.31 11.99 7.80
CA LYS A 39 13.61 13.40 7.50
C LYS A 39 14.96 13.82 8.08
N GLU A 40 15.34 13.28 9.24
CA GLU A 40 16.56 13.65 9.97
C GLU A 40 17.73 12.70 9.66
N HIS A 41 17.43 11.46 9.25
CA HIS A 41 18.41 10.40 9.03
C HIS A 41 18.25 9.74 7.66
N ALA A 42 19.37 9.36 7.03
CA ALA A 42 19.36 8.69 5.73
C ALA A 42 18.84 7.24 5.78
N SER A 43 18.74 6.63 6.97
CA SER A 43 18.32 5.24 7.14
C SER A 43 17.65 5.01 8.50
N CYS A 44 16.79 3.99 8.55
CA CYS A 44 16.15 3.53 9.78
C CYS A 44 15.87 2.03 9.72
N VAL A 45 15.74 1.39 10.88
CA VAL A 45 15.27 0.01 11.00
C VAL A 45 13.85 0.04 11.56
N LEU A 46 12.91 -0.52 10.80
CA LEU A 46 11.52 -0.67 11.22
C LEU A 46 11.24 -2.13 11.57
N GLN A 47 10.97 -2.39 12.85
CA GLN A 47 10.53 -3.70 13.32
C GLN A 47 9.01 -3.70 13.50
N ALA A 48 8.34 -4.69 12.92
CA ALA A 48 6.90 -4.87 13.07
C ALA A 48 6.54 -6.37 13.05
N PRO A 49 5.45 -6.78 13.73
CA PRO A 49 4.96 -8.16 13.66
C PRO A 49 4.61 -8.59 12.22
N PRO A 50 4.59 -9.90 11.94
CA PRO A 50 4.05 -10.43 10.69
C PRO A 50 2.62 -9.92 10.45
N GLY A 51 2.30 -9.56 9.20
CA GLY A 51 0.97 -9.04 8.85
C GLY A 51 0.70 -7.58 9.26
N ALA A 52 1.63 -6.90 9.95
CA ALA A 52 1.44 -5.52 10.41
C ALA A 52 1.22 -4.46 9.31
N GLY A 53 1.43 -4.80 8.03
CA GLY A 53 1.28 -3.88 6.91
C GLY A 53 2.57 -3.20 6.44
N LYS A 54 3.73 -3.59 6.97
CA LYS A 54 5.05 -3.00 6.64
C LYS A 54 5.35 -2.91 5.13
N THR A 55 5.03 -3.95 4.37
CA THR A 55 5.36 -4.02 2.93
C THR A 55 4.33 -3.26 2.06
N THR A 56 3.17 -2.90 2.62
CA THR A 56 2.04 -2.38 1.84
C THR A 56 1.65 -0.95 2.21
N ARG A 57 1.79 -0.53 3.48
CA ARG A 57 1.45 0.84 3.92
C ARG A 57 2.67 1.77 3.92
N VAL A 58 3.83 1.29 4.37
CA VAL A 58 5.03 2.12 4.49
C VAL A 58 5.48 2.70 3.14
N PRO A 59 5.57 1.91 2.05
CA PRO A 59 5.99 2.48 0.77
C PRO A 59 5.02 3.53 0.24
N LEU A 60 3.71 3.32 0.43
CA LEU A 60 2.67 4.28 0.05
C LEU A 60 2.75 5.56 0.87
N ALA A 61 3.00 5.45 2.18
CA ALA A 61 3.17 6.61 3.05
C ALA A 61 4.41 7.44 2.66
N LEU A 62 5.51 6.79 2.26
CA LEU A 62 6.70 7.47 1.74
C LEU A 62 6.44 8.14 0.39
N LEU A 63 5.68 7.48 -0.49
CA LEU A 63 5.28 8.04 -1.78
C LEU A 63 4.38 9.28 -1.62
N ALA A 64 3.47 9.26 -0.64
CA ALA A 64 2.58 10.38 -0.33
C ALA A 64 3.30 11.55 0.39
N ASN A 65 4.48 11.30 0.99
CA ASN A 65 5.27 12.29 1.72
C ASN A 65 6.69 12.43 1.13
N PRO A 66 6.84 12.75 -0.16
CA PRO A 66 8.14 12.68 -0.85
C PRO A 66 9.19 13.66 -0.27
N THR A 67 8.75 14.72 0.40
CA THR A 67 9.61 15.71 1.07
C THR A 67 10.38 15.17 2.26
N VAL A 68 10.02 14.00 2.79
CA VAL A 68 10.74 13.37 3.91
C VAL A 68 12.03 12.69 3.46
N LEU A 69 12.25 12.50 2.16
CA LEU A 69 13.46 11.86 1.67
C LEU A 69 14.57 12.90 1.40
N PRO A 70 15.85 12.57 1.68
CA PRO A 70 16.94 13.56 1.71
C PRO A 70 17.27 14.23 0.37
N HIS A 71 16.67 13.78 -0.73
CA HIS A 71 17.09 14.08 -2.11
C HIS A 71 16.12 15.03 -2.84
N GLY A 72 15.12 15.55 -2.12
CA GLY A 72 14.10 16.44 -2.67
C GLY A 72 13.02 15.72 -3.49
N VAL A 73 11.98 16.47 -3.87
CA VAL A 73 10.87 15.96 -4.68
C VAL A 73 11.23 16.09 -6.16
N SER A 74 11.52 14.97 -6.82
CA SER A 74 11.64 14.92 -8.29
C SER A 74 10.39 14.27 -8.89
N PRO A 75 9.90 14.73 -10.05
CA PRO A 75 8.84 14.05 -10.80
C PRO A 75 9.17 12.58 -11.12
N ALA A 76 10.47 12.22 -11.11
CA ALA A 76 10.97 10.87 -11.36
C ALA A 76 11.37 10.12 -10.07
N MET A 77 10.86 10.52 -8.90
CA MET A 77 11.12 9.81 -7.65
C MET A 77 10.65 8.36 -7.75
N ARG A 78 11.51 7.42 -7.32
CA ARG A 78 11.22 5.98 -7.33
C ARG A 78 11.53 5.39 -5.97
N ILE A 79 10.64 4.52 -5.50
CA ILE A 79 10.84 3.70 -4.31
C ILE A 79 11.12 2.27 -4.78
N ILE A 80 12.23 1.70 -4.33
CA ILE A 80 12.59 0.30 -4.62
C ILE A 80 12.31 -0.52 -3.36
N ILE A 81 11.50 -1.57 -3.50
CA ILE A 81 11.20 -2.52 -2.43
C ILE A 81 11.82 -3.85 -2.80
N LEU A 82 12.67 -4.38 -1.93
CA LEU A 82 13.26 -5.70 -2.08
C LEU A 82 12.45 -6.71 -1.26
N GLU A 83 11.93 -7.74 -1.92
CA GLU A 83 11.18 -8.82 -1.29
C GLU A 83 11.75 -10.16 -1.80
N PRO A 84 12.16 -11.08 -0.91
CA PRO A 84 12.89 -12.29 -1.31
C PRO A 84 12.03 -13.30 -2.08
N ARG A 85 10.71 -13.20 -2.01
CA ARG A 85 9.77 -14.15 -2.63
C ARG A 85 8.95 -13.47 -3.71
N ILE A 86 9.14 -13.89 -4.96
CA ILE A 86 8.45 -13.34 -6.13
C ILE A 86 6.92 -13.31 -5.93
N LEU A 87 6.33 -14.36 -5.35
CA LEU A 87 4.89 -14.41 -5.10
C LEU A 87 4.45 -13.33 -4.10
N ALA A 88 5.21 -13.11 -3.03
CA ALA A 88 4.94 -12.05 -2.07
C ALA A 88 5.10 -10.66 -2.70
N THR A 89 6.10 -10.48 -3.56
CA THR A 89 6.31 -9.24 -4.32
C THR A 89 5.09 -8.91 -5.18
N LYS A 90 4.60 -9.88 -5.97
CA LYS A 90 3.43 -9.70 -6.84
C LYS A 90 2.17 -9.38 -6.03
N ALA A 91 1.94 -10.12 -4.94
CA ALA A 91 0.79 -9.90 -4.08
C ALA A 91 0.83 -8.52 -3.41
N ALA A 92 1.99 -8.09 -2.91
CA ALA A 92 2.16 -6.78 -2.30
C ALA A 92 1.96 -5.65 -3.32
N ALA A 93 2.51 -5.79 -4.53
CA ALA A 93 2.35 -4.80 -5.61
C ALA A 93 0.89 -4.67 -6.03
N ALA A 94 0.18 -5.79 -6.27
CA ALA A 94 -1.24 -5.77 -6.58
C ALA A 94 -2.06 -5.12 -5.45
N ARG A 95 -1.77 -5.48 -4.20
CA ARG A 95 -2.44 -4.91 -3.02
C ARG A 95 -2.24 -3.40 -2.90
N MET A 96 -1.03 -2.90 -3.16
CA MET A 96 -0.75 -1.46 -3.16
C MET A 96 -1.45 -0.74 -4.31
N ALA A 97 -1.49 -1.34 -5.51
CA ALA A 97 -2.17 -0.77 -6.67
C ALA A 97 -3.69 -0.64 -6.45
N GLU A 98 -4.31 -1.57 -5.72
CA GLU A 98 -5.72 -1.48 -5.32
C GLU A 98 -6.00 -0.38 -4.28
N SER A 99 -4.96 0.11 -3.58
CA SER A 99 -5.07 1.10 -2.50
C SER A 99 -4.65 2.51 -2.92
N LEU A 100 -4.33 2.72 -4.20
CA LEU A 100 -3.95 3.98 -4.82
C LEU A 100 -5.14 4.60 -5.55
#